data_AF-A0A382DRH2-F1
#
_entry.id   AF-A0A382DRH2-F1
#
_cell.length_a   1.000
_cell.length_b   1.000
_cell.length_c   1.000
_cell.angle_alpha   90.00
_cell.angle_beta   90.00
_cell.angle_gamma   90.00
#
_symmetry.space_group_name_H-M   'P 1'
#
loop_
_entity.id
_entity.type
_entity.pdbx_description
1 polymer ?
#
loop_
_entity_poly.entity_id
_entity_poly.type
_entity_poly.pdbx_seq_one_letter_code
_entity_poly.pdbx_strand_id
1 'polypeptide(L)'
;MAKPIYHSSIEGAQHGGKGLEGFLAFAKEAGAAGAQPSHYMFEDGDTGEAFKSAQDIRDTFEKHGLKLDGVSGHCAFWVHTSSWT
;
A
#
# COMPACT_ATOMS: atom_id res chain seq x y z
N MET A 1 -23.98 6.18 17.63
CA MET A 1 -22.66 5.51 17.72
C MET A 1 -21.58 6.58 17.75
N ALA A 2 -20.55 6.41 18.58
CA ALA A 2 -19.41 7.33 18.59
C ALA A 2 -18.66 7.25 17.25
N LYS A 3 -18.22 8.40 16.71
CA LYS A 3 -17.37 8.43 15.51
C LYS A 3 -15.94 8.07 15.92
N PRO A 4 -15.23 7.20 15.18
CA PRO A 4 -13.82 6.94 15.44
C PRO A 4 -13.03 8.25 15.34
N ILE A 5 -12.22 8.57 16.35
CA ILE A 5 -11.31 9.73 16.34
C ILE A 5 -9.91 9.38 15.85
N TYR A 6 -9.63 8.09 15.68
CA TYR A 6 -8.37 7.55 15.20
C TYR A 6 -8.65 6.39 14.23
N HIS A 7 -7.88 6.35 13.14
CA HIS A 7 -7.89 5.29 12.15
C HIS A 7 -6.44 4.82 11.97
N SER A 8 -6.13 3.60 12.41
CA SER A 8 -4.79 3.04 12.29
C SER A 8 -4.52 2.66 10.84
N SER A 9 -3.92 3.57 10.08
CA SER A 9 -3.42 3.28 8.72
C SER A 9 -1.92 3.03 8.75
N ILE A 10 -1.42 2.23 7.81
CA ILE A 10 0.01 2.01 7.62
C ILE A 10 0.44 2.40 6.20
N GLU A 11 1.52 3.16 6.11
CA GLU A 11 2.09 3.60 4.84
C GLU A 11 3.25 2.67 4.41
N GLY A 12 3.24 2.26 3.14
CA GLY A 12 4.35 1.54 2.52
C GLY A 12 5.38 2.50 1.94
N ALA A 13 6.52 2.67 2.62
CA ALA A 13 7.57 3.62 2.22
C ALA A 13 8.68 3.06 1.31
N GLN A 14 8.65 1.77 0.93
CA GLN A 14 9.74 1.11 0.19
C GLN A 14 9.28 0.44 -1.11
N HIS A 15 10.24 0.25 -2.02
CA HIS A 15 10.08 -0.56 -3.22
C HIS A 15 9.86 -2.02 -2.82
N GLY A 16 8.62 -2.49 -2.96
CA GLY A 16 8.28 -3.86 -3.37
C GLY A 16 8.71 -5.07 -2.53
N GLY A 17 9.42 -4.96 -1.40
CA GLY A 17 10.01 -6.12 -0.72
C GLY A 17 9.06 -7.25 -0.28
N LYS A 18 7.74 -7.01 -0.26
CA LYS A 18 6.70 -8.01 0.08
C LYS A 18 5.56 -8.14 -0.95
N GLY A 19 5.57 -7.35 -2.03
CA GLY A 19 4.39 -7.16 -2.91
C GLY A 19 3.14 -6.65 -2.18
N LEU A 20 2.01 -6.45 -2.88
CA LEU A 20 0.76 -6.00 -2.26
C LEU A 20 0.27 -6.97 -1.19
N GLU A 21 0.22 -8.26 -1.52
CA GLU A 21 -0.31 -9.30 -0.63
C GLU A 21 0.47 -9.38 0.69
N GLY A 22 1.80 -9.44 0.62
CA GLY A 22 2.64 -9.53 1.82
C GLY A 22 2.67 -8.23 2.62
N PHE A 23 2.49 -7.07 1.97
CA PHE A 23 2.32 -5.80 2.66
C PHE A 23 1.01 -5.75 3.44
N LEU A 24 -0.12 -6.16 2.85
CA LEU A 24 -1.41 -6.18 3.53
C LEU A 24 -1.48 -7.21 4.65
N ALA A 25 -0.86 -8.38 4.48
CA ALA A 25 -0.73 -9.36 5.56
C ALA A 25 0.01 -8.76 6.77
N PHE A 26 1.14 -8.08 6.52
CA PHE A 26 1.89 -7.39 7.55
C PHE A 26 1.08 -6.25 8.19
N ALA A 27 0.39 -5.44 7.40
CA ALA A 27 -0.46 -4.35 7.89
C ALA A 27 -1.53 -4.88 8.85
N LYS A 28 -2.17 -6.00 8.48
CA LYS A 28 -3.17 -6.65 9.30
C LYS A 28 -2.59 -7.19 10.61
N GLU A 29 -1.44 -7.87 10.54
CA GLU A 29 -0.72 -8.39 11.71
C GLU A 29 -0.30 -7.26 12.67
N ALA A 30 0.09 -6.11 12.13
CA ALA A 30 0.45 -4.91 12.90
C ALA A 30 -0.76 -4.20 13.54
N GLY A 31 -1.99 -4.66 13.30
CA GLY A 31 -3.21 -4.07 13.87
C GLY A 31 -3.74 -2.85 13.11
N ALA A 32 -3.35 -2.69 11.84
CA ALA A 32 -3.90 -1.63 11.00
C ALA A 32 -5.38 -1.91 10.65
N ALA A 33 -6.15 -0.83 10.54
CA ALA A 33 -7.52 -0.80 10.03
C ALA A 33 -7.56 -0.48 8.51
N GLY A 34 -6.47 0.04 7.96
CA GLY A 34 -6.29 0.27 6.53
C GLY A 34 -4.83 0.47 6.15
N ALA A 35 -4.56 0.69 4.87
CA ALA A 35 -3.20 0.80 4.37
C ALA A 35 -3.08 1.72 3.16
N GLN A 36 -1.87 2.26 2.98
CA GLN A 36 -1.45 3.06 1.84
C GLN A 36 -0.23 2.38 1.18
N PRO A 37 -0.44 1.41 0.26
CA PRO A 37 0.64 0.71 -0.40
C PRO A 37 1.49 1.67 -1.24
N SER A 38 2.78 1.38 -1.37
CA SER A 38 3.63 2.05 -2.36
C SER A 38 3.08 1.79 -3.77
N HIS A 39 3.23 2.75 -4.68
CA HIS A 39 2.78 2.57 -6.07
C HIS A 39 3.39 1.34 -6.75
N TYR A 40 4.64 0.98 -6.41
CA TYR A 40 5.31 -0.24 -6.88
C TYR A 40 4.59 -1.54 -6.47
N MET A 41 3.80 -1.53 -5.39
CA MET A 41 3.07 -2.72 -4.95
C MET A 41 1.85 -3.01 -5.84
N PHE A 42 1.43 -2.06 -6.68
CA PHE A 42 0.34 -2.27 -7.65
C PHE A 42 0.83 -2.79 -8.99
N GLU A 43 2.14 -2.93 -9.19
CA GLU A 43 2.69 -3.52 -10.40
C GLU A 43 2.24 -4.98 -10.55
N ASP A 44 2.05 -5.38 -11.80
CA ASP A 44 1.73 -6.75 -12.16
C ASP A 44 2.90 -7.40 -12.89
N GLY A 45 3.28 -8.60 -12.45
CA GLY A 45 4.51 -9.27 -12.88
C GLY A 45 5.79 -8.64 -12.31
N ASP A 46 6.93 -9.12 -12.81
CA ASP A 46 8.26 -8.75 -12.31
C ASP A 46 8.88 -7.55 -13.03
N THR A 47 8.28 -7.08 -14.13
CA THR A 47 8.85 -6.03 -15.01
C THR A 47 8.35 -4.63 -14.71
N GLY A 48 7.28 -4.47 -13.93
CA GLY A 48 6.65 -3.16 -13.66
C GLY A 48 5.97 -2.52 -14.89
N GLU A 49 5.81 -3.27 -15.99
CA GLU A 49 5.23 -2.75 -17.25
C GLU A 49 3.70 -2.69 -17.24
N ALA A 50 3.08 -3.38 -16.28
CA ALA A 50 1.64 -3.43 -16.11
C ALA A 50 1.24 -3.17 -14.66
N PHE A 51 -0.01 -2.81 -14.45
CA PHE A 51 -0.62 -2.64 -13.13
C PHE A 51 -1.76 -3.64 -12.94
N LYS A 52 -1.96 -4.05 -11.70
CA LYS A 52 -3.11 -4.84 -11.27
C LYS A 52 -4.41 -4.10 -11.59
N SER A 53 -5.47 -4.85 -11.89
CA SER A 53 -6.77 -4.23 -12.08
C SER A 53 -7.28 -3.62 -10.78
N ALA A 54 -8.15 -2.62 -10.87
CA ALA A 54 -8.80 -2.04 -9.70
C ALA A 54 -9.60 -3.10 -8.91
N GLN A 55 -10.14 -4.11 -9.59
CA GLN A 55 -10.85 -5.21 -8.96
C GLN A 55 -9.89 -6.09 -8.15
N ASP A 56 -8.75 -6.49 -8.72
CA ASP A 56 -7.75 -7.31 -8.02
C ASP A 56 -7.22 -6.61 -6.77
N ILE A 57 -6.96 -5.30 -6.88
CA ILE A 57 -6.54 -4.48 -5.74
C ILE A 57 -7.61 -4.51 -4.66
N ARG A 58 -8.86 -4.24 -5.02
CA ARG A 58 -9.99 -4.23 -4.08
C ARG A 58 -10.17 -5.59 -3.40
N ASP A 59 -10.16 -6.67 -4.16
CA ASP A 59 -10.34 -8.03 -3.66
C ASP A 59 -9.22 -8.41 -2.68
N THR A 60 -8.00 -7.96 -2.97
CA THR A 60 -6.85 -8.15 -2.07
C THR A 60 -7.04 -7.40 -0.75
N PHE A 61 -7.52 -6.15 -0.78
CA PHE A 61 -7.85 -5.41 0.45
C PHE A 61 -8.98 -6.05 1.25
N GLU A 62 -10.06 -6.48 0.57
CA GLU A 62 -11.20 -7.15 1.20
C GLU A 62 -10.77 -8.47 1.85
N LYS A 63 -9.90 -9.26 1.19
CA LYS A 63 -9.32 -10.49 1.73
C LYS A 63 -8.59 -10.28 3.07
N HIS A 64 -7.88 -9.17 3.22
CA HIS A 64 -7.16 -8.84 4.46
C HIS A 64 -8.01 -8.06 5.47
N GLY A 65 -9.25 -7.71 5.12
CA GLY A 65 -10.15 -6.91 5.95
C GLY A 65 -9.57 -5.54 6.29
N LEU A 66 -8.92 -4.91 5.31
CA LEU A 66 -8.28 -3.59 5.40
C LEU A 66 -8.98 -2.60 4.46
N LYS A 67 -8.95 -1.32 4.81
CA LYS A 67 -9.37 -0.23 3.92
C LYS A 67 -8.21 0.27 3.06
N LEU A 68 -8.49 0.55 1.79
CA LEU A 68 -7.57 1.32 0.94
C LEU A 68 -7.67 2.80 1.33
N ASP A 69 -6.67 3.29 2.06
CA ASP A 69 -6.65 4.66 2.57
C ASP A 69 -5.92 5.64 1.63
N GLY A 70 -5.30 5.12 0.57
CA GLY A 70 -4.55 5.89 -0.40
C GLY A 70 -3.42 5.09 -1.03
N VAL A 71 -2.55 5.81 -1.75
CA VAL A 71 -1.35 5.28 -2.38
C VAL A 71 -0.17 6.10 -1.88
N SER A 72 0.87 5.44 -1.37
CA SER A 72 2.07 6.15 -0.92
C SER A 72 2.89 6.61 -2.13
N GLY A 73 3.14 7.92 -2.15
CA GLY A 73 4.07 8.58 -3.07
C GLY A 73 5.47 8.74 -2.48
N HIS A 74 5.79 8.15 -1.32
CA HIS A 74 7.06 8.36 -0.60
C HIS A 74 8.27 8.20 -1.51
N CYS A 75 8.31 7.12 -2.28
CA CYS A 75 9.45 6.79 -3.14
C CYS A 75 9.63 7.80 -4.27
N ALA A 76 8.53 8.18 -4.93
CA ALA A 76 8.56 9.20 -5.98
C ALA A 76 8.99 10.56 -5.42
N PHE A 77 8.45 10.94 -4.25
CA PHE A 77 8.84 12.18 -3.58
C PHE A 77 10.32 12.17 -3.20
N TRP A 78 10.83 11.08 -2.63
CA TRP A 78 12.23 10.95 -2.24
C TRP A 78 13.17 11.08 -3.44
N VAL A 79 12.89 10.40 -4.55
CA VAL A 79 13.69 10.52 -5.78
C VAL A 79 13.68 11.97 -6.30
N HIS A 80 12.52 12.60 -6.36
CA HIS A 80 12.43 13.95 -6.92
C HIS A 80 13.03 15.04 -6.04
N THR A 81 13.08 14.85 -4.72
CA THR A 81 13.44 15.93 -3.78
C THR A 81 14.75 15.71 -3.04
N SER A 82 15.22 14.47 -2.94
CA SER A 82 16.32 14.09 -2.03
C SER A 82 17.46 13.32 -2.70
N SER A 83 17.22 12.61 -3.80
CA SER A 83 18.27 11.80 -4.47
C SER A 83 19.12 12.57 -5.51
N TRP A 84 19.15 13.92 -5.44
CA TRP A 84 19.93 14.77 -6.34
C TRP A 84 21.39 14.97 -5.89
N THR A 85 22.04 13.93 -5.40
CA THR A 85 23.49 13.91 -5.09
C THR A 85 24.13 12.69 -5.71
#